data_AF-A0A1X7IQZ4-F1
#
_entry.id   AF-A0A1X7IQZ4-F1
#
_cell.length_a   1.000
_cell.length_b   1.000
_cell.length_c   1.000
_cell.angle_alpha   90.00
_cell.angle_beta   90.00
_cell.angle_gamma   90.00
#
_symmetry.space_group_name_H-M   'P 1'
#
loop_
_entity.id
_entity.type
_entity.pdbx_description
1 polymer ?
#
loop_
_entity_poly.entity_id
_entity_poly.type
_entity_poly.pdbx_seq_one_letter_code
_entity_poly.pdbx_strand_id
1 'polypeptide(L)'
;MNKTLNIEERKPIWIALSDFYLDTELQESDFRHIAFKIIESPYSFEKVKKINKYEIFPVLQPNLMSVAGEWAGFDEEWLVNRIQESLSKRNTVKKIGIEGSYLTFKWMFKDYWERLEKVYIELKSNPESYILTCKELWKANIEPFEYLENKPELQNKLERIALRHKNRLSDFYQYLQEGQYWLNLWTAYYLLEVFELKESDKLIGLNNEVGIIDFCIETVQRNQPYLEKEIAKSNCKKWINNKKTAYNKE
;
A
#
# COMPACT_ATOMS: atom_id res chain seq x y z
N MET A 1 28.88 -6.60 -8.46
CA MET A 1 28.21 -5.55 -9.25
C MET A 1 27.66 -4.50 -8.31
N ASN A 2 28.19 -3.27 -8.34
CA ASN A 2 27.58 -2.13 -7.65
C ASN A 2 26.27 -1.83 -8.37
N LYS A 3 25.16 -2.37 -7.84
CA LYS A 3 23.83 -2.00 -8.31
C LYS A 3 23.65 -0.52 -7.91
N THR A 4 23.63 0.37 -8.89
CA THR A 4 23.31 1.79 -8.68
C THR A 4 22.00 1.86 -7.88
N LEU A 5 21.98 2.71 -6.85
CA LEU A 5 20.80 2.91 -6.02
C LEU A 5 19.65 3.40 -6.91
N ASN A 6 18.54 2.66 -6.94
CA ASN A 6 17.33 3.09 -7.64
C ASN A 6 16.48 3.92 -6.67
N ILE A 7 16.43 5.24 -6.86
CA ILE A 7 15.69 6.16 -5.99
C ILE A 7 14.19 5.91 -6.06
N GLU A 8 13.65 5.62 -7.24
CA GLU A 8 12.22 5.35 -7.44
C GLU A 8 11.76 4.12 -6.65
N GLU A 9 12.58 3.06 -6.61
CA GLU A 9 12.28 1.88 -5.80
C GLU A 9 12.47 2.12 -4.29
N ARG A 10 13.38 3.03 -3.92
CA ARG A 10 13.74 3.31 -2.52
C ARG A 10 12.78 4.27 -1.84
N LYS A 11 12.30 5.29 -2.56
CA LYS A 11 11.45 6.36 -2.03
C LYS A 11 10.22 5.80 -1.27
N PRO A 12 9.43 4.85 -1.79
CA PRO A 12 8.28 4.31 -1.07
C PRO A 12 8.66 3.63 0.26
N ILE A 13 9.83 2.97 0.32
CA ILE A 13 10.32 2.33 1.54
C ILE A 13 10.83 3.36 2.54
N TRP A 14 11.52 4.39 2.06
CA TRP A 14 12.01 5.47 2.92
C TRP A 14 10.87 6.20 3.61
N ILE A 15 9.82 6.55 2.87
CA ILE A 15 8.63 7.22 3.40
C ILE A 15 7.93 6.33 4.42
N ALA A 16 7.59 5.09 4.04
CA ALA A 16 6.85 4.19 4.92
C ALA A 16 7.59 3.87 6.23
N LEU A 17 8.91 3.66 6.18
CA LEU A 17 9.69 3.41 7.39
C LEU A 17 10.04 4.67 8.17
N SER A 18 9.82 5.87 7.62
CA SER A 18 10.03 7.11 8.37
C SER A 18 9.09 7.24 9.55
N ASP A 19 7.91 6.60 9.47
CA ASP A 19 6.90 6.55 10.53
C ASP A 19 7.43 5.90 11.82
N PHE A 20 8.44 5.03 11.74
CA PHE A 20 9.09 4.47 12.93
C PHE A 20 9.74 5.55 13.80
N TYR A 21 10.05 6.71 13.23
CA TYR A 21 10.80 7.80 13.86
C TYR A 21 9.91 8.95 14.32
N LEU A 22 8.59 8.87 14.13
CA LEU A 22 7.65 9.89 14.58
C LEU A 22 7.44 9.82 16.09
N ASP A 23 7.10 10.96 16.69
CA ASP A 23 6.72 11.09 18.10
C ASP A 23 5.24 10.72 18.30
N THR A 24 4.84 9.59 17.71
CA THR A 24 3.48 9.02 17.74
C THR A 24 3.53 7.50 17.73
N GLU A 25 2.61 6.84 18.41
CA GLU A 25 2.53 5.38 18.41
C GLU A 25 1.82 4.82 17.17
N LEU A 26 2.51 3.94 16.45
CA LEU A 26 1.96 3.25 15.28
C LEU A 26 0.84 2.27 15.65
N GLN A 27 -0.24 2.35 14.88
CA GLN A 27 -1.40 1.47 14.94
C GLN A 27 -1.22 0.27 14.01
N GLU A 28 -2.07 -0.75 14.18
CA GLU A 28 -2.06 -1.95 13.33
C GLU A 28 -2.26 -1.66 11.84
N SER A 29 -3.00 -0.60 11.50
CA SER A 29 -3.14 -0.12 10.12
C SER A 29 -1.81 0.34 9.52
N ASP A 30 -0.96 0.97 10.33
CA ASP A 30 0.32 1.52 9.88
C ASP A 30 1.28 0.38 9.59
N PHE A 31 1.32 -0.65 10.44
CA PHE A 31 2.12 -1.84 10.16
C PHE A 31 1.67 -2.58 8.90
N ARG A 32 0.35 -2.66 8.64
CA ARG A 32 -0.17 -3.19 7.38
C ARG A 32 0.31 -2.34 6.19
N HIS A 33 0.15 -1.03 6.27
CA HIS A 33 0.61 -0.10 5.24
C HIS A 33 2.10 -0.27 4.92
N ILE A 34 2.96 -0.28 5.95
CA ILE A 34 4.40 -0.48 5.80
C ILE A 34 4.70 -1.86 5.19
N ALA A 35 4.03 -2.91 5.66
CA ALA A 35 4.19 -4.25 5.09
C ALA A 35 3.83 -4.28 3.61
N PHE A 36 2.80 -3.55 3.17
CA PHE A 36 2.43 -3.44 1.76
C PHE A 36 3.52 -2.78 0.93
N LYS A 37 4.08 -1.66 1.39
CA LYS A 37 5.20 -1.00 0.68
C LYS A 37 6.42 -1.92 0.57
N ILE A 38 6.69 -2.70 1.61
CA ILE A 38 7.75 -3.73 1.58
C ILE A 38 7.45 -4.80 0.54
N ILE A 39 6.25 -5.36 0.57
CA ILE A 39 5.81 -6.39 -0.38
C ILE A 39 5.93 -5.86 -1.80
N GLU A 40 5.43 -4.65 -2.08
CA GLU A 40 5.47 -3.95 -3.37
C GLU A 40 6.87 -3.82 -3.93
N SER A 41 7.82 -3.45 -3.08
CA SER A 41 9.21 -3.24 -3.46
C SER A 41 9.90 -4.52 -3.96
N PRO A 42 11.01 -4.39 -4.70
CA PRO A 42 11.85 -5.53 -5.07
C PRO A 42 12.75 -6.02 -3.91
N TYR A 43 12.55 -5.53 -2.69
CA TYR A 43 13.45 -5.79 -1.56
C TYR A 43 12.89 -6.88 -0.64
N SER A 44 13.78 -7.77 -0.18
CA SER A 44 13.44 -8.69 0.90
C SER A 44 13.29 -7.95 2.23
N PHE A 45 12.55 -8.54 3.17
CA PHE A 45 12.40 -7.98 4.52
C PHE A 45 13.75 -7.66 5.19
N GLU A 46 14.73 -8.58 5.07
CA GLU A 46 16.09 -8.36 5.57
C GLU A 46 16.85 -7.24 4.84
N LYS A 47 16.59 -7.05 3.53
CA LYS A 47 17.13 -5.90 2.81
C LYS A 47 16.47 -4.61 3.30
N VAL A 48 15.19 -4.62 3.64
CA VAL A 48 14.48 -3.46 4.21
C VAL A 48 15.02 -3.09 5.58
N LYS A 49 15.29 -4.06 6.48
CA LYS A 49 15.99 -3.79 7.75
C LYS A 49 17.34 -3.08 7.53
N LYS A 50 18.09 -3.47 6.49
CA LYS A 50 19.35 -2.79 6.10
C LYS A 50 19.12 -1.38 5.54
N ILE A 51 18.06 -1.16 4.75
CA ILE A 51 17.67 0.17 4.27
C ILE A 51 17.38 1.07 5.47
N ASN A 52 16.56 0.61 6.41
CA ASN A 52 16.27 1.37 7.62
C ASN A 52 17.56 1.79 8.33
N LYS A 53 18.42 0.82 8.64
CA LYS A 53 19.65 1.05 9.40
C LYS A 53 20.64 2.00 8.74
N TYR A 54 20.88 1.86 7.43
CA TYR A 54 21.99 2.55 6.76
C TYR A 54 21.57 3.78 5.96
N GLU A 55 20.29 3.90 5.65
CA GLU A 55 19.75 4.97 4.78
C GLU A 55 18.85 5.92 5.60
N ILE A 56 17.91 5.40 6.39
CA ILE A 56 16.88 6.20 7.09
C ILE A 56 17.35 6.63 8.49
N PHE A 57 17.75 5.67 9.32
CA PHE A 57 18.19 5.88 10.69
C PHE A 57 19.20 7.03 10.85
N PRO A 58 20.26 7.14 10.03
CA PRO A 58 21.25 8.21 10.20
C PRO A 58 20.70 9.63 9.97
N VAL A 59 19.56 9.74 9.29
CA VAL A 59 18.87 11.01 9.01
C VAL A 59 17.84 11.33 10.09
N LEU A 60 17.07 10.33 10.53
CA LEU A 60 15.92 10.53 11.41
C LEU A 60 16.17 10.23 12.89
N GLN A 61 17.30 9.61 13.24
CA GLN A 61 17.71 9.41 14.64
C GLN A 61 17.59 10.67 15.52
N PRO A 62 17.95 11.89 15.05
CA PRO A 62 17.79 13.09 15.87
C PRO A 62 16.35 13.34 16.34
N ASN A 63 15.33 12.90 15.59
CA ASN A 63 13.93 13.07 15.98
C ASN A 63 13.60 12.28 17.26
N LEU A 64 14.15 11.06 17.39
CA LEU A 64 13.99 10.20 18.57
C LEU A 64 14.57 10.80 19.86
N MET A 65 15.50 11.74 19.71
CA MET A 65 16.18 12.40 20.82
C MET A 65 15.59 13.78 21.15
N SER A 66 14.61 14.23 20.36
CA SER A 66 13.93 15.49 20.60
C SER A 66 12.95 15.34 21.77
N VAL A 67 12.80 16.40 22.56
CA VAL A 67 11.80 16.46 23.64
C VAL A 67 10.37 16.48 23.07
N ALA A 68 10.22 17.05 21.88
CA ALA A 68 9.03 16.98 21.05
C ALA A 68 9.52 16.75 19.62
N GLY A 69 9.43 15.51 19.15
CA GLY A 69 9.82 15.17 17.78
C GLY A 69 8.77 15.61 16.78
N GLU A 70 9.08 15.49 15.49
CA GLU A 70 8.06 15.49 14.44
C GLU A 70 7.07 14.35 14.70
N TRP A 71 5.78 14.67 14.59
CA TRP A 71 4.64 13.80 14.92
C TRP A 71 3.57 13.80 13.82
N ALA A 72 3.61 14.75 12.88
CA ALA A 72 2.64 14.89 11.80
C ALA A 72 3.07 14.21 10.49
N GLY A 73 4.26 13.57 10.49
CA GLY A 73 4.88 13.01 9.30
C GLY A 73 6.02 13.89 8.77
N PHE A 74 6.96 13.28 8.05
CA PHE A 74 8.04 14.02 7.40
C PHE A 74 7.64 14.43 5.99
N ASP A 75 7.98 15.66 5.60
CA ASP A 75 7.86 16.10 4.20
C ASP A 75 8.66 15.15 3.28
N GLU A 76 7.99 14.61 2.25
CA GLU A 76 8.57 13.56 1.39
C GLU A 76 9.81 14.06 0.63
N GLU A 77 9.75 15.28 0.09
CA GLU A 77 10.82 15.85 -0.71
C GLU A 77 12.04 16.11 0.18
N TRP A 78 11.81 16.70 1.35
CA TRP A 78 12.84 16.88 2.36
C TRP A 78 13.47 15.54 2.76
N LEU A 79 12.67 14.54 3.12
CA LEU A 79 13.16 13.23 3.56
C LEU A 79 14.06 12.58 2.50
N VAL A 80 13.58 12.53 1.27
CA VAL A 80 14.30 11.94 0.14
C VAL A 80 15.61 12.68 -0.13
N ASN A 81 15.60 14.01 -0.11
CA ASN A 81 16.81 14.83 -0.31
C ASN A 81 17.84 14.59 0.81
N ARG A 82 17.41 14.56 2.08
CA ARG A 82 18.29 14.35 3.23
C ARG A 82 18.93 12.96 3.25
N ILE A 83 18.18 11.92 2.87
CA ILE A 83 18.73 10.57 2.72
C ILE A 83 19.79 10.54 1.62
N GLN A 84 19.50 11.13 0.45
CA GLN A 84 20.48 11.20 -0.64
C GLN A 84 21.75 11.97 -0.26
N GLU A 85 21.62 13.11 0.43
CA GLU A 85 22.77 13.85 0.98
C GLU A 85 23.57 13.02 1.99
N SER A 86 22.89 12.26 2.86
CA SER A 86 23.58 11.38 3.80
C SER A 86 24.33 10.25 3.09
N LEU A 87 23.77 9.73 1.99
CA LEU A 87 24.36 8.64 1.21
C LEU A 87 25.56 9.10 0.38
N SER A 88 25.49 10.29 -0.23
CA SER A 88 26.60 10.85 -1.02
C SER A 88 27.85 11.10 -0.16
N LYS A 89 27.64 11.40 1.13
CA LYS A 89 28.72 11.63 2.10
C LYS A 89 29.21 10.34 2.78
N ARG A 90 28.77 9.14 2.37
CA ARG A 90 29.00 7.86 3.07
C ARG A 90 30.40 7.29 2.80
N ASN A 91 31.14 7.02 3.86
CA ASN A 91 32.43 6.31 3.84
C ASN A 91 32.49 5.23 4.93
N THR A 92 33.58 4.46 5.00
CA THR A 92 33.74 3.36 5.97
C THR A 92 33.63 3.82 7.43
N VAL A 93 34.25 4.95 7.77
CA VAL A 93 34.18 5.53 9.13
C VAL A 93 32.75 5.86 9.52
N LYS A 94 31.99 6.51 8.64
CA LYS A 94 30.57 6.81 8.89
C LYS A 94 29.71 5.55 8.99
N LYS A 95 30.00 4.51 8.21
CA LYS A 95 29.28 3.23 8.33
C LYS A 95 29.50 2.59 9.70
N ILE A 96 30.74 2.62 10.21
CA ILE A 96 31.06 2.13 11.56
C ILE A 96 30.35 2.98 12.63
N GLY A 97 30.34 4.30 12.46
CA GLY A 97 29.58 5.19 13.35
C GLY A 97 28.09 4.90 13.39
N ILE A 98 27.48 4.64 12.21
CA ILE A 98 26.09 4.19 12.12
C ILE A 98 25.89 2.86 12.83
N GLU A 99 26.80 1.91 12.67
CA GLU A 99 26.73 0.61 13.33
C GLU A 99 26.65 0.76 14.86
N GLY A 100 27.56 1.56 15.43
CA GLY A 100 27.61 1.84 16.85
C GLY A 100 26.34 2.55 17.34
N SER A 101 25.93 3.61 16.65
CA SER A 101 24.71 4.36 17.00
C SER A 101 23.46 3.49 16.87
N TYR A 102 23.33 2.70 15.80
CA TYR A 102 22.16 1.84 15.63
C TYR A 102 22.05 0.80 16.74
N LEU A 103 23.17 0.27 17.26
CA LEU A 103 23.16 -0.66 18.38
C LEU A 103 22.58 -0.05 19.67
N THR A 104 22.76 1.25 19.90
CA THR A 104 22.22 1.93 21.08
C THR A 104 20.72 2.22 20.95
N PHE A 105 20.20 2.36 19.72
CA PHE A 105 18.82 2.76 19.45
C PHE A 105 17.91 1.63 18.96
N LYS A 106 18.46 0.51 18.48
CA LYS A 106 17.67 -0.59 17.87
C LYS A 106 16.58 -1.16 18.77
N TRP A 107 16.73 -1.06 20.09
CA TRP A 107 15.73 -1.58 21.03
C TRP A 107 14.42 -0.80 20.96
N MET A 108 14.46 0.49 20.59
CA MET A 108 13.27 1.34 20.44
C MET A 108 12.36 0.82 19.32
N PHE A 109 12.94 0.23 18.28
CA PHE A 109 12.18 -0.31 17.15
C PHE A 109 11.88 -1.81 17.28
N LYS A 110 12.23 -2.45 18.40
CA LYS A 110 12.12 -3.90 18.52
C LYS A 110 10.68 -4.38 18.34
N ASP A 111 9.74 -3.80 19.10
CA ASP A 111 8.32 -4.13 19.01
C ASP A 111 7.77 -3.85 17.60
N TYR A 112 8.14 -2.71 17.01
CA TYR A 112 7.70 -2.33 15.67
C TYR A 112 8.18 -3.32 14.60
N TRP A 113 9.43 -3.78 14.68
CA TRP A 113 9.94 -4.81 13.77
C TRP A 113 9.26 -6.16 13.99
N GLU A 114 8.97 -6.56 15.23
CA GLU A 114 8.28 -7.82 15.53
C GLU A 114 6.83 -7.82 15.00
N ARG A 115 6.08 -6.72 15.22
CA ARG A 115 4.73 -6.53 14.70
C ARG A 115 4.72 -6.48 13.17
N LEU A 116 5.62 -5.69 12.58
CA LEU A 116 5.74 -5.58 11.13
C LEU A 116 6.11 -6.91 10.48
N GLU A 117 7.02 -7.68 11.08
CA GLU A 117 7.43 -9.00 10.57
C GLU A 117 6.27 -10.00 10.61
N LYS A 118 5.49 -10.01 11.70
CA LYS A 118 4.29 -10.83 11.83
C LYS A 118 3.28 -10.50 10.72
N VAL A 119 2.94 -9.22 10.55
CA VAL A 119 2.00 -8.77 9.51
C VAL A 119 2.52 -9.11 8.11
N TYR A 120 3.81 -8.85 7.83
CA TYR A 120 4.44 -9.18 6.56
C TYR A 120 4.39 -10.69 6.25
N ILE A 121 4.68 -11.55 7.24
CA ILE A 121 4.60 -13.01 7.07
C ILE A 121 3.16 -13.44 6.85
N GLU A 122 2.20 -12.95 7.64
CA GLU A 122 0.78 -13.27 7.51
C GLU A 122 0.29 -12.94 6.09
N LEU A 123 0.57 -11.73 5.61
CA LEU A 123 0.23 -11.31 4.25
C LEU A 123 0.88 -12.19 3.18
N LYS A 124 2.15 -12.53 3.34
CA LYS A 124 2.95 -13.31 2.36
C LYS A 124 2.60 -14.79 2.31
N SER A 125 2.24 -15.35 3.45
CA SER A 125 1.90 -16.77 3.62
C SER A 125 0.44 -17.07 3.35
N ASN A 126 -0.44 -16.07 3.41
CA ASN A 126 -1.85 -16.25 3.11
C ASN A 126 -2.04 -16.54 1.61
N PRO A 127 -2.36 -17.79 1.22
CA PRO A 127 -2.55 -18.14 -0.18
C PRO A 127 -3.79 -17.45 -0.75
N GLU A 128 -4.70 -16.95 0.07
CA GLU A 128 -5.93 -16.24 -0.29
C GLU A 128 -5.82 -14.73 -0.01
N SER A 129 -4.59 -14.21 0.03
CA SER A 129 -4.35 -12.78 0.20
C SER A 129 -4.91 -12.00 -1.01
N TYR A 130 -5.96 -11.23 -0.75
CA TYR A 130 -6.60 -10.35 -1.74
C TYR A 130 -5.57 -9.39 -2.35
N ILE A 131 -4.79 -8.74 -1.48
CA ILE A 131 -3.79 -7.73 -1.87
C ILE A 131 -2.67 -8.33 -2.72
N LEU A 132 -2.12 -9.49 -2.33
CA LEU A 132 -1.09 -10.14 -3.14
C LEU A 132 -1.62 -10.57 -4.49
N THR A 133 -2.86 -11.05 -4.54
CA THR A 133 -3.49 -11.49 -5.78
C THR A 133 -3.71 -10.30 -6.72
N CYS A 134 -4.23 -9.17 -6.20
CA CYS A 134 -4.34 -7.91 -6.93
C CYS A 134 -2.97 -7.43 -7.46
N LYS A 135 -1.91 -7.58 -6.66
CA LYS A 135 -0.54 -7.22 -7.05
C LYS A 135 0.00 -8.14 -8.15
N GLU A 136 -0.24 -9.44 -8.06
CA GLU A 136 0.15 -10.42 -9.08
C GLU A 136 -0.56 -10.14 -10.41
N LEU A 137 -1.84 -9.77 -10.37
CA LEU A 137 -2.59 -9.30 -11.55
C LEU A 137 -1.95 -8.04 -12.15
N TRP A 138 -1.65 -7.04 -11.33
CA TRP A 138 -0.97 -5.83 -11.78
C TRP A 138 0.39 -6.13 -12.44
N LYS A 139 1.21 -6.99 -11.82
CA LYS A 139 2.49 -7.43 -12.40
C LYS A 139 2.34 -8.21 -13.69
N ALA A 140 1.27 -8.99 -13.82
CA ALA A 140 0.94 -9.71 -15.04
C ALA A 140 0.30 -8.81 -16.11
N ASN A 141 0.15 -7.50 -15.83
CA ASN A 141 -0.58 -6.53 -16.64
C ASN A 141 -2.00 -7.03 -16.96
N ILE A 142 -2.71 -7.50 -15.94
CA ILE A 142 -4.12 -7.91 -16.01
C ILE A 142 -4.95 -6.86 -15.28
N GLU A 143 -5.79 -6.19 -16.05
CA GLU A 143 -6.63 -5.09 -15.64
C GLU A 143 -8.09 -5.56 -15.48
N PRO A 144 -8.88 -4.89 -14.64
CA PRO A 144 -10.32 -5.09 -14.67
C PRO A 144 -10.87 -4.66 -16.04
N PHE A 145 -12.07 -5.14 -16.37
CA PHE A 145 -12.78 -4.80 -17.62
C PHE A 145 -12.19 -5.35 -18.93
N GLU A 146 -11.15 -6.17 -18.91
CA GLU A 146 -10.64 -6.84 -20.12
C GLU A 146 -11.62 -7.88 -20.71
N TYR A 147 -12.50 -8.45 -19.87
CA TYR A 147 -13.49 -9.48 -20.24
C TYR A 147 -12.89 -10.65 -21.04
N LEU A 148 -11.82 -11.24 -20.50
CA LEU A 148 -11.11 -12.37 -21.10
C LEU A 148 -12.03 -13.60 -21.21
N GLU A 149 -12.10 -14.21 -22.40
CA GLU A 149 -12.87 -15.45 -22.63
C GLU A 149 -12.41 -16.59 -21.70
N ASN A 150 -11.09 -16.69 -21.49
CA ASN A 150 -10.48 -17.57 -20.50
C ASN A 150 -9.88 -16.72 -19.38
N LYS A 151 -10.63 -16.54 -18.30
CA LYS A 151 -10.17 -15.81 -17.11
C LYS A 151 -8.88 -16.47 -16.56
N PRO A 152 -7.78 -15.71 -16.40
CA PRO A 152 -6.57 -16.20 -15.76
C PRO A 152 -6.86 -16.71 -14.35
N GLU A 153 -6.13 -17.73 -13.89
CA GLU A 153 -6.36 -18.31 -12.54
C GLU A 153 -6.25 -17.25 -11.43
N LEU A 154 -5.40 -16.23 -11.61
CA LEU A 154 -5.30 -15.10 -10.70
C LEU A 154 -6.61 -14.30 -10.57
N GLN A 155 -7.34 -14.12 -11.66
CA GLN A 155 -8.63 -13.42 -11.65
C GLN A 155 -9.71 -14.30 -11.01
N ASN A 156 -9.73 -15.61 -11.31
CA ASN A 156 -10.64 -16.55 -10.65
C ASN A 156 -10.40 -16.59 -9.14
N LYS A 157 -9.14 -16.59 -8.72
CA LYS A 157 -8.75 -16.52 -7.32
C LYS A 157 -9.26 -15.23 -6.66
N LEU A 158 -9.07 -14.08 -7.31
CA LEU A 158 -9.54 -12.81 -6.77
C LEU A 158 -11.06 -12.75 -6.61
N GLU A 159 -11.80 -13.27 -7.59
CA GLU A 159 -13.25 -13.40 -7.56
C GLU A 159 -13.70 -14.34 -6.42
N ARG A 160 -13.04 -15.49 -6.22
CA ARG A 160 -13.31 -16.38 -5.08
C ARG A 160 -13.10 -15.67 -3.73
N ILE A 161 -12.04 -14.87 -3.60
CA ILE A 161 -11.77 -14.11 -2.37
C ILE A 161 -12.88 -13.08 -2.13
N ALA A 162 -13.29 -12.32 -3.15
CA ALA A 162 -14.38 -11.35 -3.04
C ALA A 162 -15.71 -12.02 -2.65
N LEU A 163 -16.05 -13.15 -3.29
CA LEU A 163 -17.26 -13.92 -2.99
C LEU A 163 -17.30 -14.45 -1.55
N ARG A 164 -16.15 -14.84 -0.97
CA ARG A 164 -16.08 -15.23 0.45
C ARG A 164 -16.36 -14.06 1.40
N HIS A 165 -16.08 -12.84 0.97
CA HIS A 165 -16.32 -11.62 1.75
C HIS A 165 -17.69 -10.99 1.50
N LYS A 166 -18.53 -11.54 0.62
CA LYS A 166 -19.80 -10.90 0.20
C LYS A 166 -20.73 -10.44 1.34
N ASN A 167 -20.67 -11.11 2.50
CA ASN A 167 -21.47 -10.81 3.68
C ASN A 167 -20.70 -10.02 4.77
N ARG A 168 -19.47 -9.58 4.46
CA ARG A 168 -18.55 -8.85 5.35
C ARG A 168 -18.08 -7.58 4.65
N LEU A 169 -19.04 -6.72 4.33
CA LEU A 169 -18.83 -5.49 3.56
C LEU A 169 -17.75 -4.59 4.17
N SER A 170 -17.78 -4.41 5.50
CA SER A 170 -16.80 -3.61 6.24
C SER A 170 -15.37 -4.11 6.09
N ASP A 171 -15.18 -5.42 6.08
CA ASP A 171 -13.86 -6.03 5.97
C ASP A 171 -13.29 -5.81 4.56
N PHE A 172 -14.16 -5.73 3.55
CA PHE A 172 -13.74 -5.65 2.15
C PHE A 172 -13.49 -4.21 1.68
N TYR A 173 -14.35 -3.24 2.04
CA TYR A 173 -14.14 -1.86 1.59
C TYR A 173 -12.92 -1.20 2.23
N GLN A 174 -12.38 -1.74 3.33
CA GLN A 174 -11.15 -1.25 3.95
C GLN A 174 -9.97 -1.26 2.97
N TYR A 175 -9.96 -2.17 1.98
CA TYR A 175 -8.92 -2.18 0.94
C TYR A 175 -8.88 -0.92 0.08
N LEU A 176 -9.95 -0.11 0.05
CA LEU A 176 -9.96 1.19 -0.65
C LEU A 176 -9.02 2.23 -0.01
N GLN A 177 -8.60 2.01 1.25
CA GLN A 177 -7.76 2.95 2.00
C GLN A 177 -6.28 2.79 1.74
N GLU A 178 -5.86 1.72 1.07
CA GLU A 178 -4.44 1.39 0.93
C GLU A 178 -3.69 2.33 -0.03
N GLY A 179 -4.41 3.19 -0.74
CA GLY A 179 -3.86 4.27 -1.57
C GLY A 179 -3.23 3.78 -2.88
N GLN A 180 -3.33 2.49 -3.20
CA GLN A 180 -2.80 1.91 -4.43
C GLN A 180 -3.89 1.89 -5.50
N TYR A 181 -3.63 2.52 -6.64
CA TYR A 181 -4.64 2.65 -7.70
C TYR A 181 -5.18 1.30 -8.18
N TRP A 182 -4.30 0.32 -8.39
CA TRP A 182 -4.65 -1.01 -8.90
C TRP A 182 -5.47 -1.81 -7.88
N LEU A 183 -5.16 -1.67 -6.59
CA LEU A 183 -5.92 -2.31 -5.52
C LEU A 183 -7.30 -1.68 -5.43
N ASN A 184 -7.37 -0.35 -5.34
CA ASN A 184 -8.61 0.40 -5.25
C ASN A 184 -9.53 0.14 -6.45
N LEU A 185 -8.97 -0.02 -7.64
CA LEU A 185 -9.74 -0.32 -8.85
C LEU A 185 -10.39 -1.71 -8.80
N TRP A 186 -9.62 -2.74 -8.42
CA TRP A 186 -10.16 -4.09 -8.23
C TRP A 186 -11.16 -4.15 -7.07
N THR A 187 -10.91 -3.44 -5.97
CA THR A 187 -11.83 -3.37 -4.82
C THR A 187 -13.15 -2.73 -5.21
N ALA A 188 -13.11 -1.56 -5.86
CA ALA A 188 -14.31 -0.88 -6.33
C ALA A 188 -15.10 -1.71 -7.35
N TYR A 189 -14.39 -2.38 -8.27
CA TYR A 189 -15.01 -3.31 -9.22
C TYR A 189 -15.79 -4.42 -8.50
N TYR A 190 -15.13 -5.15 -7.59
CA TYR A 190 -15.78 -6.27 -6.92
C TYR A 190 -16.86 -5.84 -5.92
N LEU A 191 -16.72 -4.70 -5.24
CA LEU A 191 -17.79 -4.14 -4.43
C LEU A 191 -19.06 -3.96 -5.26
N LEU A 192 -18.96 -3.42 -6.47
CA LEU A 192 -20.10 -3.14 -7.34
C LEU A 192 -20.61 -4.36 -8.14
N GLU A 193 -19.82 -5.43 -8.23
CA GLU A 193 -20.18 -6.67 -8.97
C GLU A 193 -20.64 -7.82 -8.08
N VAL A 194 -20.13 -7.91 -6.85
CA VAL A 194 -20.33 -9.09 -5.98
C VAL A 194 -21.20 -8.80 -4.75
N PHE A 195 -21.20 -7.56 -4.27
CA PHE A 195 -21.91 -7.20 -3.04
C PHE A 195 -23.30 -6.64 -3.37
N GLU A 196 -24.28 -7.02 -2.57
CA GLU A 196 -25.65 -6.48 -2.62
C GLU A 196 -25.68 -5.14 -1.88
N LEU A 197 -25.16 -4.08 -2.52
CA LEU A 197 -25.09 -2.74 -1.94
C LEU A 197 -26.44 -2.03 -2.02
N LYS A 198 -26.74 -1.24 -0.99
CA LYS A 198 -27.88 -0.30 -0.93
C LYS A 198 -27.39 1.13 -1.01
N GLU A 199 -28.24 2.05 -1.47
CA GLU A 199 -27.93 3.49 -1.48
C GLU A 199 -27.58 4.04 -0.08
N SER A 200 -28.17 3.47 0.96
CA SER A 200 -27.89 3.83 2.35
C SER A 200 -26.59 3.27 2.92
N ASP A 201 -25.90 2.37 2.21
CA ASP A 201 -24.64 1.80 2.66
C ASP A 201 -23.51 2.83 2.56
N LYS A 202 -22.83 3.04 3.68
CA LYS A 202 -21.76 4.04 3.82
C LYS A 202 -20.43 3.39 4.17
N LEU A 203 -19.34 4.10 3.88
CA LEU A 203 -17.98 3.70 4.28
C LEU A 203 -17.75 3.96 5.78
N ILE A 204 -18.51 3.28 6.64
CA ILE A 204 -18.47 3.47 8.10
C ILE A 204 -17.05 3.22 8.62
N GLY A 205 -16.52 4.15 9.40
CA GLY A 205 -15.15 4.11 9.94
C GLY A 205 -14.08 4.60 8.97
N LEU A 206 -14.43 4.94 7.71
CA LEU A 206 -13.51 5.57 6.76
C LEU A 206 -13.97 6.98 6.39
N ASN A 207 -15.19 7.07 5.88
CA ASN A 207 -15.89 8.31 5.61
C ASN A 207 -17.39 8.05 5.79
N ASN A 208 -17.88 8.34 6.99
CA ASN A 208 -19.26 8.09 7.40
C ASN A 208 -20.30 8.91 6.61
N GLU A 209 -19.86 9.87 5.81
CA GLU A 209 -20.73 10.73 5.01
C GLU A 209 -20.86 10.26 3.57
N VAL A 210 -19.96 9.39 3.11
CA VAL A 210 -19.89 8.96 1.71
C VAL A 210 -20.51 7.58 1.51
N GLY A 211 -21.41 7.50 0.52
CA GLY A 211 -22.01 6.25 0.06
C GLY A 211 -21.00 5.36 -0.67
N ILE A 212 -21.05 4.06 -0.43
CA ILE A 212 -20.10 3.10 -1.00
C ILE A 212 -20.19 3.09 -2.54
N ILE A 213 -21.42 3.15 -3.07
CA ILE A 213 -21.68 3.08 -4.51
C ILE A 213 -21.02 4.25 -5.25
N ASP A 214 -21.30 5.48 -4.82
CA ASP A 214 -20.78 6.70 -5.43
C ASP A 214 -19.25 6.72 -5.37
N PHE A 215 -18.68 6.41 -4.20
CA PHE A 215 -17.23 6.38 -4.02
C PHE A 215 -16.55 5.38 -4.95
N CYS A 216 -17.11 4.18 -5.10
CA CYS A 216 -16.58 3.15 -5.98
C CYS A 216 -16.67 3.59 -7.45
N ILE A 217 -17.79 4.15 -7.89
CA ILE A 217 -17.97 4.66 -9.25
C ILE A 217 -16.97 5.79 -9.54
N GLU A 218 -16.83 6.76 -8.64
CA GLU A 218 -15.87 7.86 -8.75
C GLU A 218 -14.43 7.35 -8.78
N THR A 219 -14.11 6.35 -7.96
CA THR A 219 -12.79 5.71 -7.93
C THR A 219 -12.48 5.06 -9.28
N VAL A 220 -13.41 4.32 -9.87
CA VAL A 220 -13.23 3.71 -11.20
C VAL A 220 -13.12 4.80 -12.28
N GLN A 221 -13.97 5.83 -12.25
CA GLN A 221 -13.93 6.95 -13.21
C GLN A 221 -12.60 7.70 -13.20
N ARG A 222 -12.12 8.08 -12.00
CA ARG A 222 -10.85 8.79 -11.82
C ARG A 222 -9.67 7.98 -12.33
N ASN A 223 -9.73 6.66 -12.20
CA ASN A 223 -8.64 5.77 -12.59
C ASN A 223 -8.73 5.23 -14.02
N GLN A 224 -9.88 5.38 -14.68
CA GLN A 224 -10.09 4.94 -16.06
C GLN A 224 -9.00 5.38 -17.05
N PRO A 225 -8.48 6.63 -17.02
CA PRO A 225 -7.44 7.05 -17.96
C PRO A 225 -6.11 6.32 -17.80
N TYR A 226 -5.83 5.75 -16.62
CA TYR A 226 -4.58 5.06 -16.30
C TYR A 226 -4.59 3.57 -16.66
N LEU A 227 -5.72 3.03 -17.11
CA LEU A 227 -5.75 1.69 -17.71
C LEU A 227 -4.80 1.68 -18.92
N GLU A 228 -4.02 0.63 -19.09
CA GLU A 228 -3.07 0.49 -20.19
C GLU A 228 -3.76 0.02 -21.47
N LYS A 229 -4.76 -0.86 -21.36
CA LYS A 229 -5.40 -1.50 -22.52
C LYS A 229 -6.62 -0.72 -22.98
N GLU A 230 -6.63 -0.34 -24.27
CA GLU A 230 -7.75 0.40 -24.87
C GLU A 230 -9.09 -0.36 -24.80
N ILE A 231 -9.06 -1.70 -24.88
CA ILE A 231 -10.26 -2.52 -24.68
C ILE A 231 -10.80 -2.38 -23.26
N ALA A 232 -9.94 -2.41 -22.25
CA ALA A 232 -10.33 -2.22 -20.85
C ALA A 232 -10.89 -0.81 -20.62
N LYS A 233 -10.27 0.24 -21.18
CA LYS A 233 -10.80 1.62 -21.12
C LYS A 233 -12.21 1.75 -21.68
N SER A 234 -12.44 1.16 -22.86
CA SER A 234 -13.74 1.19 -23.55
C SER A 234 -14.81 0.44 -22.75
N ASN A 235 -14.47 -0.75 -22.26
CA ASN A 235 -15.36 -1.57 -21.45
C ASN A 235 -15.66 -0.91 -20.10
N CYS A 236 -14.67 -0.32 -19.44
CA CYS A 236 -14.82 0.46 -18.21
C CYS A 236 -15.80 1.62 -18.40
N LYS A 237 -15.69 2.38 -19.50
CA LYS A 237 -16.64 3.47 -19.83
C LYS A 237 -18.09 2.99 -19.88
N LYS A 238 -18.32 1.88 -20.59
CA LYS A 238 -19.66 1.27 -20.72
C LYS A 238 -20.15 0.78 -19.36
N TRP A 239 -19.27 0.13 -18.61
CA TRP A 239 -19.56 -0.40 -17.29
C TRP A 239 -19.98 0.70 -16.30
N ILE A 240 -19.24 1.82 -16.24
CA ILE A 240 -19.58 2.98 -15.40
C ILE A 240 -20.99 3.49 -15.72
N ASN A 241 -21.31 3.68 -17.01
CA ASN A 241 -22.64 4.16 -17.42
C ASN A 241 -23.76 3.21 -17.01
N ASN A 242 -23.52 1.90 -17.15
CA ASN A 242 -24.48 0.88 -16.74
C ASN A 242 -24.71 0.91 -15.22
N LYS A 243 -23.64 1.02 -14.41
CA LYS A 243 -23.75 1.09 -12.95
C LYS A 243 -24.48 2.34 -12.48
N LYS A 244 -24.15 3.53 -13.03
CA LYS A 244 -24.88 4.77 -12.74
C LYS A 244 -26.37 4.64 -13.07
N THR A 245 -26.68 4.01 -14.20
CA THR A 245 -28.09 3.81 -14.61
C THR A 245 -28.83 2.83 -13.70
N ALA A 246 -28.15 1.79 -13.20
CA ALA A 246 -28.73 0.81 -12.30
C ALA A 246 -29.06 1.43 -10.94
N TYR A 247 -28.11 2.15 -10.33
CA TYR A 247 -28.29 2.72 -8.99
C TYR A 247 -29.09 4.02 -8.96
N ASN A 248 -29.22 4.76 -10.07
CA ASN A 248 -30.15 5.90 -10.17
C ASN A 248 -31.64 5.48 -10.26
N LYS A 249 -31.93 4.17 -10.37
CA LYS A 249 -33.29 3.62 -10.52
C LYS A 249 -33.81 2.91 -9.27
N GLU A 250 -32.96 2.66 -8.29
CA GLU A 250 -33.31 2.09 -6.99
C GLU A 250 -33.74 3.19 -6.01
#